data_AF-A0A7S1XBW8-F1
#
_entry.id   AF-A0A7S1XBW8-F1
#
_cell.length_a   1.000
_cell.length_b   1.000
_cell.length_c   1.000
_cell.angle_alpha   90.00
_cell.angle_beta   90.00
_cell.angle_gamma   90.00
#
_symmetry.space_group_name_H-M   'P 1'
#
loop_
_entity.id
_entity.type
_entity.pdbx_description
1 polymer ?
#
loop_
_entity_poly.entity_id
_entity_poly.type
_entity_poly.pdbx_seq_one_letter_code
_entity_poly.pdbx_strand_id
1 'polypeptide(L)'
;KRKVTLSPSHYVYLLDGTMRTAASVQIGDTLVSASGKAREVTGLKNIRERGLFNPHTSSGHLVVDGFKVSCYTETVNPHVAHVLLAPLRALHGFGFIAGQFLDQDAPPSLAALAPRGSLVM
;
A
#
# COMPACT_ATOMS: atom_id res chain seq x y z
N LYS A 1 -22.36 -4.51 10.09
CA LYS A 1 -21.68 -5.11 8.91
C LYS A 1 -20.40 -4.31 8.64
N ARG A 2 -19.25 -4.95 8.42
CA ARG A 2 -18.00 -4.24 8.05
C ARG A 2 -18.01 -3.93 6.55
N LYS A 3 -17.41 -2.82 6.14
CA LYS A 3 -17.27 -2.37 4.75
C LYS A 3 -15.85 -1.85 4.56
N VAL A 4 -15.33 -1.91 3.35
CA VAL A 4 -14.06 -1.25 2.96
C VAL A 4 -14.29 -0.50 1.66
N THR A 5 -13.72 0.70 1.54
CA THR A 5 -13.82 1.54 0.34
C THR A 5 -12.44 1.65 -0.29
N LEU A 6 -12.35 1.30 -1.57
CA LEU A 6 -11.11 1.25 -2.32
C LEU A 6 -11.29 1.85 -3.71
N SER A 7 -10.19 2.33 -4.31
CA SER A 7 -10.21 2.63 -5.74
C SER A 7 -10.41 1.34 -6.55
N PRO A 8 -11.02 1.42 -7.76
CA PRO A 8 -11.32 0.25 -8.60
C PRO A 8 -10.11 -0.68 -8.83
N SER A 9 -8.93 -0.10 -9.02
CA SER A 9 -7.66 -0.78 -9.31
C SER A 9 -6.94 -1.40 -8.10
N HIS A 10 -7.45 -1.21 -6.88
CA HIS A 10 -6.76 -1.61 -5.67
C HIS A 10 -7.01 -3.10 -5.36
N TYR A 11 -5.98 -3.83 -4.95
CA TYR A 11 -6.12 -5.27 -4.69
C TYR A 11 -6.58 -5.61 -3.26
N VAL A 12 -7.49 -6.57 -3.16
CA VAL A 12 -7.86 -7.28 -1.93
C VAL A 12 -7.37 -8.73 -1.99
N TYR A 13 -7.10 -9.31 -0.82
CA TYR A 13 -6.73 -10.72 -0.72
C TYR A 13 -7.97 -11.60 -0.57
N LEU A 14 -8.05 -12.64 -1.39
CA LEU A 14 -9.02 -13.72 -1.25
C LEU A 14 -8.44 -14.82 -0.35
N LEU A 15 -9.32 -15.62 0.26
CA LEU A 15 -8.93 -16.69 1.16
C LEU A 15 -8.11 -17.79 0.46
N ASP A 16 -8.31 -17.98 -0.84
CA ASP A 16 -7.55 -18.92 -1.68
C ASP A 16 -6.11 -18.46 -1.95
N GLY A 17 -5.70 -17.31 -1.40
CA GLY A 17 -4.37 -16.74 -1.53
C GLY A 17 -4.19 -15.86 -2.76
N THR A 18 -5.19 -15.78 -3.64
CA THR A 18 -5.15 -14.90 -4.80
C THR A 18 -5.45 -13.45 -4.44
N MET A 19 -5.11 -12.52 -5.33
CA MET A 19 -5.48 -11.13 -5.23
C MET A 19 -6.44 -10.76 -6.36
N ARG A 20 -7.41 -9.91 -6.04
CA ARG A 20 -8.39 -9.40 -6.99
C ARG A 20 -8.54 -7.89 -6.84
N THR A 21 -8.72 -7.17 -7.95
CA THR A 21 -8.96 -5.72 -7.87
C THR A 21 -10.35 -5.45 -7.32
N ALA A 22 -10.56 -4.35 -6.62
CA ALA A 22 -11.86 -3.99 -6.05
C ALA A 22 -12.96 -3.97 -7.12
N ALA A 23 -12.62 -3.57 -8.35
CA ALA A 23 -13.53 -3.58 -9.50
C ALA A 23 -13.96 -4.97 -9.97
N SER A 24 -13.14 -6.00 -9.74
CA SER A 24 -13.42 -7.37 -10.19
C SER A 24 -13.99 -8.27 -9.08
N VAL A 25 -14.01 -7.81 -7.82
CA VAL A 25 -14.67 -8.51 -6.71
C VAL A 25 -16.15 -8.72 -7.01
N GLN A 26 -16.67 -9.89 -6.65
CA GLN A 26 -18.05 -10.30 -6.83
C GLN A 26 -18.69 -10.66 -5.48
N ILE A 27 -20.03 -10.60 -5.43
CA ILE A 27 -20.78 -11.15 -4.29
C ILE A 27 -20.50 -12.65 -4.21
N GLY A 28 -20.25 -13.16 -3.01
CA GLY A 28 -19.83 -14.54 -2.76
C GLY A 28 -18.31 -14.75 -2.71
N ASP A 29 -17.51 -13.79 -3.18
CA ASP A 29 -16.05 -13.84 -2.95
C ASP A 29 -15.76 -13.85 -1.45
N THR A 30 -14.71 -14.56 -1.05
CA THR A 30 -14.30 -14.64 0.36
C THR A 30 -13.00 -13.89 0.57
N LEU A 31 -13.07 -12.74 1.24
CA LEU A 31 -11.94 -11.88 1.55
C LEU A 31 -11.25 -12.30 2.86
N VAL A 32 -9.97 -11.96 2.96
CA VAL A 32 -9.18 -12.13 4.19
C VAL A 32 -9.39 -10.94 5.13
N SER A 33 -9.92 -11.21 6.33
CA SER A 33 -10.00 -10.21 7.39
C SER A 33 -8.66 -9.99 8.10
N ALA A 34 -8.58 -8.91 8.89
CA ALA A 34 -7.41 -8.60 9.72
C ALA A 34 -6.98 -9.74 10.65
N SER A 35 -7.92 -10.57 11.10
CA SER A 35 -7.61 -11.74 11.94
C SER A 35 -7.26 -13.00 11.13
N GLY A 36 -7.03 -12.86 9.82
CA GLY A 36 -6.78 -13.98 8.90
C GLY A 36 -8.01 -14.82 8.55
N LYS A 37 -9.20 -14.46 9.06
CA LYS A 37 -10.44 -15.23 8.84
C LYS A 37 -11.15 -14.84 7.55
N ALA A 38 -11.80 -15.82 6.95
CA ALA A 38 -12.72 -15.68 5.82
C ALA A 38 -13.88 -14.72 6.10
N ARG A 39 -14.18 -13.83 5.14
CA ARG A 39 -15.36 -12.96 5.14
C ARG A 39 -15.98 -12.87 3.75
N GLU A 40 -17.19 -13.37 3.62
CA GLU A 40 -17.94 -13.32 2.37
C GLU A 40 -18.39 -11.91 2.03
N VAL A 41 -18.27 -11.55 0.75
CA VAL A 41 -18.80 -10.31 0.19
C VAL A 41 -20.30 -10.44 -0.02
N THR A 42 -21.07 -9.63 0.71
CA THR A 42 -22.54 -9.66 0.67
C THR A 42 -23.15 -8.47 -0.06
N GLY A 43 -22.32 -7.56 -0.59
CA GLY A 43 -22.80 -6.40 -1.33
C GLY A 43 -21.65 -5.54 -1.86
N LEU A 44 -21.92 -4.84 -2.96
CA LEU A 44 -20.99 -3.97 -3.66
C LEU A 44 -21.70 -2.64 -3.98
N LYS A 45 -20.95 -1.54 -3.95
CA LYS A 45 -21.48 -0.21 -4.28
C LYS A 45 -20.37 0.67 -4.83
N ASN A 46 -20.61 1.30 -5.98
CA ASN A 46 -19.77 2.38 -6.49
C ASN A 46 -20.14 3.70 -5.82
N ILE A 47 -19.12 4.41 -5.31
CA ILE A 47 -19.27 5.73 -4.67
C ILE A 47 -18.17 6.67 -5.17
N ARG A 48 -18.40 7.97 -5.04
CA ARG A 48 -17.39 9.01 -5.23
C ARG A 48 -17.03 9.58 -3.87
N GLU A 49 -15.76 9.54 -3.53
CA GLU A 49 -15.21 10.02 -2.25
C GLU A 49 -13.91 10.79 -2.51
N ARG A 50 -13.41 11.47 -1.47
CA ARG A 50 -12.10 12.17 -1.50
C ARG A 50 -11.15 11.52 -0.50
N GLY A 51 -9.85 11.79 -0.67
CA GLY A 51 -8.79 11.24 0.20
C GLY A 51 -8.30 9.89 -0.31
N LEU A 52 -7.55 9.91 -1.41
CA LEU A 52 -6.86 8.72 -1.93
C LEU A 52 -5.52 8.58 -1.22
N PHE A 53 -5.31 7.46 -0.55
CA PHE A 53 -4.04 7.14 0.12
C PHE A 53 -3.56 5.76 -0.31
N ASN A 54 -2.26 5.63 -0.59
CA ASN A 54 -1.63 4.36 -0.95
C ASN A 54 -0.24 4.26 -0.30
N PRO A 55 -0.20 4.15 1.05
CA PRO A 55 1.07 4.04 1.77
C PRO A 55 1.71 2.67 1.47
N HIS A 56 3.02 2.69 1.26
CA HIS A 56 3.80 1.47 1.01
C HIS A 56 4.45 1.00 2.30
N THR A 57 4.21 -0.26 2.68
CA THR A 57 4.78 -0.89 3.86
C THR A 57 5.90 -1.85 3.49
N SER A 58 6.73 -2.22 4.48
CA SER A 58 7.74 -3.28 4.32
C SER A 58 7.12 -4.64 3.97
N SER A 59 5.91 -4.92 4.42
CA SER A 59 5.20 -6.17 4.14
C SER A 59 4.43 -6.17 2.82
N GLY A 60 4.28 -5.01 2.17
CA GLY A 60 3.52 -4.84 0.94
C GLY A 60 2.01 -5.00 1.08
N HIS A 61 1.48 -5.03 2.30
CA HIS A 61 0.05 -5.10 2.57
C HIS A 61 -0.36 -4.20 3.74
N LEU A 62 -1.66 -3.94 3.83
CA LEU A 62 -2.30 -3.06 4.80
C LEU A 62 -3.52 -3.76 5.40
N VAL A 63 -3.96 -3.25 6.56
CA VAL A 63 -5.29 -3.56 7.09
C VAL A 63 -6.13 -2.28 7.04
N VAL A 64 -7.18 -2.29 6.23
CA VAL A 64 -8.11 -1.16 6.07
C VAL A 64 -9.52 -1.63 6.40
N ASP A 65 -10.20 -0.94 7.31
CA ASP A 65 -11.53 -1.30 7.82
C ASP A 65 -11.67 -2.77 8.29
N GLY A 66 -10.55 -3.37 8.70
CA GLY A 66 -10.48 -4.74 9.16
C GLY A 66 -10.36 -5.80 8.06
N PHE A 67 -10.00 -5.42 6.83
CA PHE A 67 -9.67 -6.31 5.72
C PHE A 67 -8.21 -6.18 5.31
N LYS A 68 -7.59 -7.29 4.92
CA LYS A 68 -6.23 -7.28 4.37
C LYS A 68 -6.29 -6.83 2.91
N VAL A 69 -5.57 -5.77 2.58
CA VAL A 69 -5.46 -5.21 1.23
C VAL A 69 -4.00 -5.06 0.83
N SER A 70 -3.73 -5.00 -0.48
CA SER A 70 -2.37 -4.83 -1.00
C SER A 70 -1.91 -3.37 -0.90
N CYS A 71 -0.60 -3.12 -0.84
CA CYS A 71 -0.08 -1.77 -1.13
C CYS A 71 -0.17 -1.44 -2.63
N TYR A 72 -0.29 -2.45 -3.51
CA TYR A 72 -0.21 -2.28 -4.96
C TYR A 72 -1.57 -2.11 -5.63
N THR A 73 -1.55 -1.52 -6.82
CA THR A 73 -2.70 -1.37 -7.72
C THR A 73 -2.41 -2.05 -9.06
N GLU A 74 -3.44 -2.24 -9.88
CA GLU A 74 -3.31 -2.89 -11.20
C GLU A 74 -2.46 -2.11 -12.22
N THR A 75 -2.06 -0.87 -11.90
CA THR A 75 -1.23 -0.02 -12.76
C THR A 75 0.12 -0.65 -13.10
N VAL A 76 0.69 -1.41 -12.16
CA VAL A 76 1.92 -2.18 -12.36
C VAL A 76 1.66 -3.57 -11.82
N ASN A 77 2.17 -4.61 -12.49
CA ASN A 77 2.09 -5.97 -11.97
C ASN A 77 2.58 -6.00 -10.51
N PRO A 78 1.78 -6.48 -9.54
CA PRO A 78 2.13 -6.41 -8.12
C PRO A 78 3.46 -7.07 -7.76
N HIS A 79 3.83 -8.17 -8.44
CA HIS A 79 5.11 -8.83 -8.21
C HIS A 79 6.28 -7.98 -8.71
N VAL A 80 6.12 -7.33 -9.88
CA VAL A 80 7.14 -6.43 -10.42
C VAL A 80 7.31 -5.21 -9.52
N ALA A 81 6.21 -4.57 -9.11
CA ALA A 81 6.25 -3.45 -8.17
C ALA A 81 6.90 -3.87 -6.85
N HIS A 82 6.58 -5.06 -6.35
CA HIS A 82 7.19 -5.59 -5.15
C HIS A 82 8.70 -5.78 -5.31
N VAL A 83 9.18 -6.35 -6.41
CA VAL A 83 10.62 -6.53 -6.66
C VAL A 83 11.34 -5.19 -6.80
N LEU A 84 10.80 -4.24 -7.56
CA LEU A 84 11.41 -2.93 -7.77
C LEU A 84 11.57 -2.14 -6.47
N LEU A 85 10.68 -2.35 -5.50
CA LEU A 85 10.76 -1.72 -4.18
C LEU A 85 11.62 -2.50 -3.17
N ALA A 86 12.17 -3.67 -3.53
CA ALA A 86 12.98 -4.47 -2.60
C ALA A 86 14.19 -3.70 -2.04
N PRO A 87 14.97 -2.92 -2.83
CA PRO A 87 16.07 -2.13 -2.29
C PRO A 87 15.62 -1.10 -1.25
N LEU A 88 14.51 -0.39 -1.52
CA LEU A 88 13.97 0.60 -0.58
C LEU A 88 13.50 -0.05 0.72
N ARG A 89 12.84 -1.21 0.64
CA ARG A 89 12.45 -1.99 1.82
C ARG A 89 13.65 -2.49 2.62
N ALA A 90 14.72 -2.91 1.95
CA ALA A 90 15.95 -3.32 2.60
C ALA A 90 16.58 -2.15 3.37
N LEU A 91 16.74 -0.99 2.73
CA LEU A 91 17.25 0.23 3.38
C LEU A 91 16.44 0.58 4.63
N HIS A 92 15.11 0.61 4.53
CA HIS A 92 14.24 0.85 5.68
C HIS A 92 14.43 -0.20 6.79
N GLY A 93 14.62 -1.48 6.45
CA GLY A 93 14.92 -2.55 7.40
C GLY A 93 16.24 -2.37 8.15
N PHE A 94 17.22 -1.69 7.53
CA PHE A 94 18.48 -1.30 8.16
C PHE A 94 18.39 0.02 8.96
N GLY A 95 17.18 0.53 9.21
CA GLY A 95 16.97 1.76 9.99
C GLY A 95 17.21 3.04 9.21
N PHE A 96 17.29 2.95 7.88
CA PHE A 96 17.42 4.12 7.02
C PHE A 96 16.04 4.80 6.90
N ILE A 97 15.90 5.96 7.55
CA ILE A 97 14.70 6.79 7.49
C ILE A 97 15.04 8.00 6.63
N ALA A 98 14.29 8.27 5.56
CA ALA A 98 14.55 9.42 4.67
C ALA A 98 14.59 10.77 5.42
N GLY A 99 13.92 10.88 6.58
CA GLY A 99 14.04 12.02 7.49
C GLY A 99 15.46 12.30 7.98
N GLN A 100 16.33 11.29 8.10
CA GLN A 100 17.74 11.46 8.47
C GLN A 100 18.55 12.26 7.45
N PHE A 101 18.04 12.42 6.21
CA PHE A 101 18.63 13.26 5.17
C PHE A 101 18.04 14.67 5.14
N LEU A 102 16.83 14.83 5.69
CA LEU A 102 16.07 16.07 5.69
C LEU A 102 16.24 16.84 7.01
N ASP A 103 16.63 16.16 8.08
CA ASP A 103 17.16 16.75 9.29
C ASP A 103 18.64 17.14 9.09
N GLN A 104 19.05 18.24 9.71
CA GLN A 104 20.33 18.92 9.49
C GLN A 104 21.58 18.07 9.84
N ASP A 105 21.39 16.87 10.39
CA ASP A 105 22.45 15.97 10.86
C ASP A 105 22.81 14.85 9.87
N ALA A 106 22.39 14.96 8.60
CA ALA A 106 22.75 14.01 7.56
C ALA A 106 24.29 13.93 7.40
N PRO A 107 24.90 12.72 7.33
CA PRO A 107 26.34 12.59 7.13
C PRO A 107 26.79 13.30 5.83
N PRO A 108 27.97 13.96 5.81
CA PRO A 108 28.37 14.85 4.71
C PRO A 108 28.40 14.20 3.32
N SER A 109 28.67 12.89 3.26
CA SER A 109 28.70 12.09 2.04
C SER A 109 27.33 11.96 1.37
N LEU A 110 26.27 12.12 2.14
CA LEU A 110 24.89 11.89 1.75
C LEU A 110 24.10 13.20 1.57
N ALA A 111 24.51 14.27 2.26
CA ALA A 111 23.99 15.63 2.04
C ALA A 111 24.20 16.13 0.60
N ALA A 112 25.21 15.64 -0.10
CA ALA A 112 25.50 16.01 -1.49
C ALA A 112 24.46 15.48 -2.50
N LEU A 113 23.67 14.47 -2.13
CA LEU A 113 22.60 13.88 -2.95
C LEU A 113 21.24 14.51 -2.68
N ALA A 114 21.12 15.37 -1.66
CA ALA A 114 19.86 16.01 -1.32
C ALA A 114 19.49 17.08 -2.37
N PRO A 115 18.22 17.12 -2.82
CA PRO A 115 17.75 18.17 -3.70
C PRO A 115 17.85 19.51 -2.97
N ARG A 116 18.63 20.43 -3.51
CA ARG A 116 18.74 21.80 -2.98
C ARG A 116 17.52 22.59 -3.43
N GLY A 117 16.52 22.67 -2.56
CA GLY A 117 15.39 23.58 -2.76
C GLY A 117 15.85 25.03 -2.67
N SER A 118 15.46 25.86 -3.64
CA SER A 118 15.53 27.32 -3.50
C SER A 118 14.41 27.73 -2.53
N LEU A 119 14.78 28.35 -1.41
CA LEU A 119 13.83 29.06 -0.56
C LEU A 119 13.21 30.19 -1.39
N VAL A 120 11.96 29.99 -1.82
CA VAL A 120 11.14 31.09 -2.31
C VAL A 120 10.49 31.70 -1.08
N MET A 121 10.97 32.90 -0.73
CA MET A 121 10.44 33.75 0.34
C MET A 121 9.24 34.56 -0.15
#